data_AF-A0A959P1R6-F1
#
_entry.id   AF-A0A959P1R6-F1
#
_cell.length_a   1.000
_cell.length_b   1.000
_cell.length_c   1.000
_cell.angle_alpha   90.00
_cell.angle_beta   90.00
_cell.angle_gamma   90.00
#
_symmetry.space_group_name_H-M   'P 1'
#
loop_
_entity.id
_entity.type
_entity.pdbx_description
1 polymer ?
#
loop_
_entity_poly.entity_id
_entity_poly.type
_entity_poly.pdbx_seq_one_letter_code
_entity_poly.pdbx_strand_id
1 'polypeptide(L)'
;MPVVDYKKYCQMIDNAKKNKFAFAGINVVSESSSNAVLQGFAEAKADGLIQVSTGGGEFASGQGVKSAALGAISIARHVHFIADQYDINVALHTDHCQANKVDSFLRPLLDESRKRVAAGEKPLFNSHMFDGSALPLKENMDIAVELLKECHELGIILEVEAGVVG
;
A
#
# COMPACT_ATOMS: atom_id res chain seq x y z
N MET A 1 -16.20 -7.21 -1.22
CA MET A 1 -14.92 -7.26 -1.96
C MET A 1 -13.80 -7.41 -0.93
N PRO A 2 -13.03 -8.50 -0.98
CA PRO A 2 -11.88 -8.81 -0.13
C PRO A 2 -10.81 -7.73 -0.07
N VAL A 3 -10.53 -6.99 -1.16
CA VAL A 3 -9.78 -5.72 -1.01
C VAL A 3 -10.67 -4.72 -0.30
N VAL A 4 -10.28 -4.36 0.92
CA VAL A 4 -11.14 -3.59 1.83
C VAL A 4 -11.33 -2.15 1.40
N ASP A 5 -12.38 -1.50 1.91
CA ASP A 5 -12.48 -0.03 1.87
C ASP A 5 -11.81 0.60 3.10
N TYR A 6 -11.74 1.93 3.13
CA TYR A 6 -11.16 2.70 4.24
C TYR A 6 -11.76 2.31 5.61
N LYS A 7 -13.09 2.25 5.70
CA LYS A 7 -13.79 1.97 6.95
C LYS A 7 -13.44 0.59 7.48
N LYS A 8 -13.46 -0.43 6.61
CA LYS A 8 -13.12 -1.80 6.97
C LYS A 8 -11.62 -1.92 7.32
N TYR A 9 -10.73 -1.19 6.66
CA TYR A 9 -9.32 -1.17 7.02
C TYR A 9 -9.06 -0.57 8.40
N CYS A 10 -9.72 0.54 8.75
CA CYS A 10 -9.68 1.07 10.12
C CYS A 10 -10.19 0.05 11.14
N GLN A 11 -11.30 -0.64 10.85
CA GLN A 11 -11.83 -1.71 11.71
C GLN A 11 -10.85 -2.87 11.88
N MET A 12 -10.11 -3.24 10.83
CA MET A 12 -9.06 -4.25 10.93
C MET A 12 -8.01 -3.81 11.96
N ILE A 13 -7.46 -2.60 11.81
CA ILE A 13 -6.43 -2.06 12.72
C ILE A 13 -6.95 -1.97 14.16
N ASP A 14 -8.17 -1.47 14.37
CA ASP A 14 -8.80 -1.41 15.69
C ASP A 14 -9.00 -2.79 16.31
N ASN A 15 -9.40 -3.78 15.50
CA ASN A 15 -9.56 -5.16 15.92
C ASN A 15 -8.21 -5.79 16.35
N ALA A 16 -7.15 -5.56 15.57
CA ALA A 16 -5.80 -6.00 15.90
C ALA A 16 -5.32 -5.41 17.23
N LYS A 17 -5.51 -4.09 17.42
CA LYS A 17 -5.18 -3.39 18.66
C LYS A 17 -5.97 -3.92 19.87
N LYS A 18 -7.29 -4.07 19.72
CA LYS A 18 -8.19 -4.54 20.79
C LYS A 18 -7.84 -5.97 21.23
N ASN A 19 -7.52 -6.84 20.28
CA ASN A 19 -7.30 -8.26 20.54
C ASN A 19 -5.81 -8.65 20.59
N LYS A 20 -4.89 -7.67 20.56
CA LYS A 20 -3.45 -7.84 20.77
C LYS A 20 -2.79 -8.82 19.77
N PHE A 21 -3.11 -8.67 18.49
CA PHE A 21 -2.42 -9.37 17.41
C PHE A 21 -1.97 -8.37 16.34
N ALA A 22 -1.19 -8.84 15.37
CA ALA A 22 -0.74 -8.05 14.23
C ALA A 22 -1.15 -8.73 12.92
N PHE A 23 -1.37 -7.94 11.87
CA PHE A 23 -1.48 -8.45 10.52
C PHE A 23 -0.11 -8.54 9.87
N ALA A 24 0.12 -9.58 9.08
CA ALA A 24 1.33 -9.68 8.29
C ALA A 24 1.24 -8.76 7.06
N GLY A 25 2.26 -7.93 6.83
CA GLY A 25 2.49 -7.20 5.59
C GLY A 25 3.52 -7.94 4.75
N ILE A 26 3.11 -8.50 3.61
CA ILE A 26 3.97 -9.35 2.79
C ILE A 26 4.32 -8.64 1.49
N ASN A 27 5.62 -8.42 1.25
CA ASN A 27 6.10 -7.84 -0.01
C ASN A 27 5.86 -8.79 -1.17
N VAL A 28 5.32 -8.25 -2.27
CA VAL A 28 5.13 -8.96 -3.53
C VAL A 28 5.81 -8.22 -4.68
N VAL A 29 6.20 -8.96 -5.70
CA VAL A 29 6.94 -8.45 -6.86
C VAL A 29 6.35 -8.91 -8.20
N SER A 30 5.32 -9.75 -8.17
CA SER A 30 4.74 -10.38 -9.35
C SER A 30 3.33 -10.89 -9.07
N GLU A 31 2.60 -11.24 -10.12
CA GLU A 31 1.32 -11.93 -10.00
C GLU A 31 1.45 -13.26 -9.25
N SER A 32 2.52 -14.02 -9.52
CA SER A 32 2.77 -15.31 -8.85
C SER A 32 2.96 -15.15 -7.33
N SER A 33 3.76 -14.17 -6.90
CA SER A 33 3.93 -13.87 -5.47
C SER A 33 2.64 -13.32 -4.85
N SER A 34 1.87 -12.51 -5.57
CA SER A 34 0.57 -12.03 -5.12
C SER A 34 -0.43 -13.16 -4.90
N ASN A 35 -0.49 -14.12 -5.83
CA ASN A 35 -1.35 -15.31 -5.72
C ASN A 35 -0.97 -16.17 -4.52
N ALA A 36 0.33 -16.38 -4.30
CA ALA A 36 0.82 -17.16 -3.16
C ALA A 36 0.42 -16.53 -1.82
N VAL A 37 0.48 -15.20 -1.70
CA VAL A 37 0.05 -14.50 -0.48
C VAL A 37 -1.46 -14.59 -0.27
N LEU A 38 -2.27 -14.38 -1.31
CA LEU A 38 -3.72 -14.51 -1.22
C LEU A 38 -4.13 -15.93 -0.79
N GLN A 39 -3.53 -16.95 -1.40
CA GLN A 39 -3.74 -18.34 -1.01
C GLN A 39 -3.31 -18.59 0.44
N GLY A 40 -2.13 -18.11 0.84
CA GLY A 40 -1.61 -18.29 2.20
C GLY A 40 -2.52 -17.67 3.26
N PHE A 41 -3.04 -16.46 3.03
CA PHE A 41 -4.02 -15.83 3.91
C PHE A 41 -5.33 -16.61 4.00
N ALA A 42 -5.84 -17.09 2.86
CA ALA A 42 -7.06 -17.88 2.84
C ALA A 42 -6.93 -19.23 3.58
N GLU A 43 -5.81 -19.94 3.38
CA GLU A 43 -5.51 -21.19 4.08
C GLU A 43 -5.35 -20.98 5.59
N ALA A 44 -4.69 -19.88 5.98
CA ALA A 44 -4.53 -19.48 7.37
C ALA A 44 -5.83 -18.94 8.01
N LYS A 45 -6.88 -18.70 7.20
CA LYS A 45 -8.11 -18.00 7.62
C LYS A 45 -7.81 -16.66 8.31
N ALA A 46 -6.86 -15.93 7.74
CA ALA A 46 -6.33 -14.70 8.29
C ALA A 46 -6.51 -13.55 7.29
N ASP A 47 -6.89 -12.39 7.81
CA ASP A 47 -6.78 -11.14 7.05
C ASP A 47 -5.31 -10.68 7.01
N GLY A 48 -4.95 -9.79 6.09
CA GLY A 48 -3.56 -9.36 5.98
C GLY A 48 -3.32 -8.16 5.06
N LEU A 49 -2.05 -7.80 4.89
CA LEU A 49 -1.61 -6.74 3.99
C LEU A 49 -0.74 -7.35 2.88
N ILE A 50 -1.02 -6.96 1.64
CA ILE A 50 -0.12 -7.18 0.51
C ILE A 50 0.56 -5.85 0.21
N GLN A 51 1.89 -5.84 0.25
CA GLN A 51 2.66 -4.61 0.07
C GLN A 51 3.61 -4.65 -1.11
N VAL A 52 3.80 -3.50 -1.77
CA VAL A 52 4.73 -3.35 -2.89
C VAL A 52 5.78 -2.32 -2.52
N SER A 53 7.05 -2.72 -2.52
CA SER A 53 8.17 -1.79 -2.39
C SER A 53 8.49 -1.13 -3.73
N THR A 54 9.25 -0.04 -3.70
CA THR A 54 9.78 0.59 -4.93
C THR A 54 10.50 -0.42 -5.82
N GLY A 55 11.38 -1.25 -5.26
CA GLY A 55 12.06 -2.33 -5.97
C GLY A 55 11.13 -3.43 -6.48
N GLY A 56 10.08 -3.77 -5.72
CA GLY A 56 9.06 -4.73 -6.17
C GLY A 56 8.26 -4.20 -7.37
N GLY A 57 7.93 -2.91 -7.37
CA GLY A 57 7.33 -2.24 -8.52
C GLY A 57 8.26 -2.21 -9.74
N GLU A 58 9.54 -1.88 -9.55
CA GLU A 58 10.52 -1.89 -10.64
C GLU A 58 10.64 -3.29 -11.27
N PHE A 59 10.70 -4.33 -10.43
CA PHE A 59 10.74 -5.72 -10.88
C PHE A 59 9.48 -6.08 -11.68
N ALA A 60 8.29 -5.74 -11.19
CA ALA A 60 7.01 -6.04 -11.85
C ALA A 60 6.84 -5.32 -13.19
N SER A 61 7.42 -4.14 -13.35
CA SER A 61 7.44 -3.43 -14.64
C SER A 61 8.46 -4.01 -15.64
N GLY A 62 9.33 -4.91 -15.20
CA GLY A 62 10.39 -5.53 -15.99
C GLY A 62 11.66 -4.67 -16.11
N GLN A 63 12.81 -5.33 -16.29
CA GLN A 63 14.14 -4.66 -16.27
C GLN A 63 14.34 -3.60 -17.36
N GLY A 64 13.60 -3.69 -18.47
CA GLY A 64 13.66 -2.70 -19.54
C GLY A 64 12.91 -1.40 -19.23
N VAL A 65 11.78 -1.48 -18.51
CA VAL A 65 10.97 -0.29 -18.15
C VAL A 65 11.41 0.26 -16.79
N LYS A 66 11.59 -0.63 -15.79
CA LYS A 66 12.07 -0.30 -14.44
C LYS A 66 11.32 0.86 -13.78
N SER A 67 10.01 0.90 -13.96
CA SER A 67 9.10 1.88 -13.36
C SER A 67 8.43 1.30 -12.12
N ALA A 68 8.84 1.80 -10.94
CA ALA A 68 8.24 1.44 -9.67
C ALA A 68 6.72 1.63 -9.65
N ALA A 69 6.24 2.79 -10.11
CA ALA A 69 4.82 3.12 -10.10
C ALA A 69 4.01 2.21 -11.03
N LEU A 70 4.44 2.02 -12.28
CA LEU A 70 3.70 1.19 -13.24
C LEU A 70 3.60 -0.27 -12.79
N GLY A 71 4.69 -0.83 -12.24
CA GLY A 71 4.65 -2.20 -11.72
C GLY A 71 3.78 -2.34 -10.48
N ALA A 72 3.82 -1.37 -9.56
CA ALA A 72 2.91 -1.35 -8.41
C ALA A 72 1.43 -1.24 -8.82
N ILE A 73 1.12 -0.43 -9.83
CA ILE A 73 -0.24 -0.35 -10.43
C ILE A 73 -0.65 -1.70 -11.00
N SER A 74 0.25 -2.36 -11.74
CA SER A 74 0.00 -3.68 -12.33
C SER A 74 -0.34 -4.72 -11.26
N ILE A 75 0.50 -4.83 -10.21
CA ILE A 75 0.27 -5.72 -9.08
C ILE A 75 -1.06 -5.41 -8.39
N ALA A 76 -1.32 -4.15 -8.05
CA ALA A 76 -2.53 -3.77 -7.33
C ALA A 76 -3.79 -4.15 -8.13
N ARG A 77 -3.82 -3.88 -9.43
CA ARG A 77 -4.94 -4.26 -10.30
C ARG A 77 -5.16 -5.77 -10.32
N HIS A 78 -4.08 -6.55 -10.41
CA HIS A 78 -4.14 -8.01 -10.33
C HIS A 78 -4.72 -8.48 -8.99
N VAL A 79 -4.26 -7.91 -7.87
CA VAL A 79 -4.79 -8.25 -6.54
C VAL A 79 -6.26 -7.89 -6.40
N HIS A 80 -6.68 -6.71 -6.85
CA HIS A 80 -8.11 -6.31 -6.86
C HIS A 80 -8.97 -7.35 -7.61
N PHE A 81 -8.47 -7.88 -8.72
CA PHE A 81 -9.20 -8.84 -9.55
C PHE A 81 -9.25 -10.25 -8.93
N ILE A 82 -8.10 -10.75 -8.45
CA ILE A 82 -7.98 -12.12 -7.95
C ILE A 82 -8.49 -12.28 -6.51
N ALA A 83 -8.35 -11.24 -5.68
CA ALA A 83 -8.73 -11.33 -4.28
C ALA A 83 -10.21 -11.74 -4.12
N ASP A 84 -11.11 -11.29 -5.02
CA ASP A 84 -12.55 -11.59 -5.02
C ASP A 84 -12.90 -13.08 -5.00
N GLN A 85 -11.94 -13.96 -5.28
CA GLN A 85 -12.11 -15.42 -5.20
C GLN A 85 -11.83 -16.01 -3.81
N TYR A 86 -11.43 -15.19 -2.84
CA TYR A 86 -11.09 -15.61 -1.48
C TYR A 86 -11.99 -14.94 -0.43
N ASP A 87 -12.37 -15.70 0.59
CA ASP A 87 -13.16 -15.23 1.73
C ASP A 87 -12.25 -14.72 2.87
N ILE A 88 -11.52 -13.64 2.58
CA ILE A 88 -10.59 -12.94 3.49
C ILE A 88 -10.70 -11.44 3.30
N ASN A 89 -10.14 -10.65 4.22
CA ASN A 89 -9.93 -9.22 4.03
C ASN A 89 -8.44 -8.93 3.79
N VAL A 90 -8.15 -8.18 2.73
CA VAL A 90 -6.79 -7.76 2.39
C VAL A 90 -6.75 -6.25 2.20
N ALA A 91 -5.74 -5.61 2.77
CA ALA A 91 -5.39 -4.24 2.45
C ALA A 91 -4.16 -4.20 1.54
N LEU A 92 -4.21 -3.36 0.51
CA LEU A 92 -3.07 -3.07 -0.36
C LEU A 92 -2.26 -1.92 0.21
N HIS A 93 -0.96 -2.12 0.35
CA HIS A 93 -0.02 -1.15 0.90
C HIS A 93 1.16 -0.90 -0.04
N THR A 94 1.80 0.26 0.07
CA THR A 94 3.16 0.42 -0.48
C THR A 94 4.15 0.62 0.64
N ASP A 95 5.21 -0.17 0.57
CA ASP A 95 6.32 -0.15 1.52
C ASP A 95 7.21 1.10 1.31
N HIS A 96 8.30 1.22 2.07
CA HIS A 96 9.21 2.38 2.15
C HIS A 96 9.30 3.23 0.87
N CYS A 97 8.75 4.45 0.92
CA CYS A 97 8.94 5.50 -0.06
C CYS A 97 9.82 6.61 0.51
N GLN A 98 11.09 6.60 0.12
CA GLN A 98 12.03 7.65 0.48
C GLN A 98 11.61 9.00 -0.08
N ALA A 99 11.99 10.10 0.59
CA ALA A 99 11.65 11.46 0.19
C ALA A 99 11.94 11.78 -1.29
N ASN A 100 13.06 11.32 -1.83
CA ASN A 100 13.43 11.53 -3.24
C ASN A 100 12.63 10.67 -4.24
N LYS A 101 11.77 9.76 -3.76
CA LYS A 101 10.91 8.89 -4.58
C LYS A 101 9.45 9.32 -4.56
N VAL A 102 9.04 10.26 -3.73
CA VAL A 102 7.63 10.70 -3.58
C VAL A 102 7.01 11.05 -4.94
N ASP A 103 7.67 11.89 -5.73
CA ASP A 103 7.15 12.36 -7.02
C ASP A 103 7.16 11.29 -8.12
N SER A 104 8.09 10.34 -8.06
CA SER A 104 8.27 9.31 -9.10
C SER A 104 7.56 8.00 -8.78
N PHE A 105 7.14 7.80 -7.53
CA PHE A 105 6.49 6.59 -7.06
C PHE A 105 5.14 6.87 -6.41
N LEU A 106 5.10 7.54 -5.25
CA LEU A 106 3.90 7.66 -4.44
C LEU A 106 2.82 8.54 -5.09
N ARG A 107 3.17 9.74 -5.58
CA ARG A 107 2.22 10.64 -6.25
C ARG A 107 1.56 10.04 -7.50
N PRO A 108 2.28 9.34 -8.39
CA PRO A 108 1.65 8.59 -9.49
C PRO A 108 0.60 7.55 -9.02
N LEU A 109 0.78 6.92 -7.85
CA LEU A 109 -0.19 5.98 -7.29
C LEU A 109 -1.41 6.69 -6.69
N LEU A 110 -1.21 7.87 -6.11
CA LEU A 110 -2.31 8.74 -5.68
C LEU A 110 -3.11 9.26 -6.90
N ASP A 111 -2.44 9.60 -8.01
CA ASP A 111 -3.10 10.02 -9.24
C ASP A 111 -3.96 8.91 -9.84
N GLU A 112 -3.47 7.67 -9.84
CA GLU A 112 -4.27 6.52 -10.26
C GLU A 112 -5.45 6.29 -9.30
N SER A 113 -5.24 6.45 -7.99
CA SER A 113 -6.32 6.36 -7.00
C SER A 113 -7.37 7.47 -7.19
N ARG A 114 -6.98 8.71 -7.51
CA ARG A 114 -7.89 9.82 -7.86
C ARG A 114 -8.78 9.45 -9.04
N LYS A 115 -8.21 8.87 -10.10
CA LYS A 115 -8.99 8.41 -11.27
C LYS A 115 -10.01 7.33 -10.89
N ARG A 116 -9.61 6.35 -10.08
CA ARG A 116 -10.49 5.27 -9.62
C ARG A 116 -11.63 5.80 -8.75
N VAL A 117 -11.31 6.65 -7.77
CA VAL A 117 -12.31 7.29 -6.89
C VAL A 117 -13.28 8.16 -7.70
N ALA A 118 -12.80 8.94 -8.67
CA ALA A 118 -13.65 9.72 -9.57
C ALA A 118 -14.58 8.85 -10.44
N ALA A 119 -14.18 7.61 -10.73
CA ALA A 119 -15.00 6.61 -11.42
C ALA A 119 -15.97 5.85 -10.49
N GLY A 120 -16.01 6.18 -9.20
CA GLY A 120 -16.84 5.50 -8.20
C GLY A 120 -16.26 4.18 -7.69
N GLU A 121 -14.99 3.91 -7.97
CA GLU A 121 -14.26 2.75 -7.45
C GLU A 121 -13.54 3.08 -6.13
N LYS A 122 -13.02 2.04 -5.47
CA LYS A 122 -12.10 2.19 -4.34
C LYS A 122 -10.75 2.76 -4.83
N PRO A 123 -9.98 3.44 -3.96
CA PRO A 123 -8.61 3.81 -4.29
C PRO A 123 -7.78 2.57 -4.65
N LEU A 124 -6.69 2.77 -5.40
CA LEU A 124 -5.86 1.67 -5.88
C LEU A 124 -5.19 0.93 -4.71
N PHE A 125 -4.66 1.69 -3.74
CA PHE A 125 -4.06 1.21 -2.51
C PHE A 125 -4.88 1.69 -1.30
N ASN A 126 -4.82 0.93 -0.21
CA ASN A 126 -5.48 1.27 1.06
C ASN A 126 -4.57 2.11 1.97
N SER A 127 -3.25 1.94 1.85
CA SER A 127 -2.26 2.74 2.53
C SER A 127 -0.98 2.91 1.73
N HIS A 128 -0.22 3.95 2.10
CA HIS A 128 1.13 4.19 1.61
C HIS A 128 2.06 4.47 2.79
N MET A 129 3.32 4.03 2.71
CA MET A 129 4.37 4.38 3.65
C MET A 129 5.25 5.51 3.10
N PHE A 130 5.41 6.57 3.88
CA PHE A 130 6.42 7.59 3.67
C PHE A 130 7.58 7.37 4.64
N ASP A 131 8.78 7.17 4.08
CA ASP A 131 10.01 7.04 4.84
C ASP A 131 10.85 8.33 4.69
N GLY A 132 10.66 9.23 5.66
CA GLY A 132 11.43 10.45 5.82
C GLY A 132 12.54 10.32 6.87
N SER A 133 12.89 9.10 7.30
CA SER A 133 13.79 8.86 8.44
C SER A 133 15.22 9.39 8.24
N ALA A 134 15.63 9.60 6.99
CA ALA A 134 16.92 10.20 6.64
C ALA A 134 16.92 11.75 6.72
N LEU A 135 15.77 12.38 6.90
CA LEU A 135 15.62 13.84 7.00
C LEU A 135 15.60 14.30 8.46
N PRO A 136 15.94 15.56 8.73
CA PRO A 136 15.63 16.17 10.03
C PRO A 136 14.13 16.01 10.35
N LEU A 137 13.80 15.67 11.61
CA LEU A 137 12.42 15.34 12.02
C LEU A 137 11.40 16.40 11.59
N LYS A 138 11.74 17.69 11.67
CA LYS A 138 10.84 18.77 11.23
C LYS A 138 10.51 18.64 9.74
N GLU A 139 11.52 18.42 8.89
CA GLU A 139 11.35 18.30 7.45
C GLU A 139 10.56 17.03 7.08
N ASN A 140 10.85 15.91 7.75
CA ASN A 140 10.07 14.68 7.64
C ASN A 140 8.58 14.94 7.94
N MET A 141 8.27 15.58 9.07
CA MET A 141 6.88 15.87 9.45
C MET A 141 6.20 16.87 8.51
N ASP A 142 6.92 17.89 8.02
CA ASP A 142 6.35 18.86 7.07
C ASP A 142 5.88 18.15 5.79
N ILE A 143 6.68 17.23 5.24
CA ILE A 143 6.32 16.43 4.05
C ILE A 143 5.19 15.43 4.39
N ALA A 144 5.30 14.72 5.52
CA ALA A 144 4.29 13.75 5.93
C ALA A 144 2.90 14.37 6.10
N VAL A 145 2.81 15.60 6.63
CA VAL A 145 1.53 16.32 6.77
C VAL A 145 0.93 16.69 5.42
N GLU A 146 1.74 17.05 4.43
CA GLU A 146 1.27 17.29 3.07
C GLU A 146 0.72 16.00 2.45
N LEU A 147 1.49 14.92 2.50
CA LEU A 147 1.08 13.61 1.98
C LEU A 147 -0.16 13.05 2.69
N LEU A 148 -0.29 13.30 4.00
CA LEU A 148 -1.44 12.86 4.77
C LEU A 148 -2.73 13.53 4.28
N LYS A 149 -2.67 14.81 3.90
CA LYS A 149 -3.83 15.51 3.31
C LYS A 149 -4.23 14.88 1.98
N GLU A 150 -3.27 14.65 1.09
CA GLU A 150 -3.52 14.00 -0.20
C GLU A 150 -4.12 12.59 -0.03
N CYS A 151 -3.60 11.80 0.92
CA CYS A 151 -4.13 10.47 1.23
C CYS A 151 -5.53 10.53 1.84
N HIS A 152 -5.77 11.47 2.77
CA HIS A 152 -7.05 11.61 3.46
C HIS A 152 -8.19 11.94 2.50
N GLU A 153 -7.96 12.81 1.51
CA GLU A 153 -8.93 13.14 0.45
C GLU A 153 -9.42 11.91 -0.34
N LEU A 154 -8.61 10.85 -0.38
CA LEU A 154 -8.90 9.61 -1.11
C LEU A 154 -9.33 8.45 -0.20
N GLY A 155 -9.42 8.68 1.11
CA GLY A 155 -9.67 7.60 2.08
C GLY A 155 -8.52 6.59 2.13
N ILE A 156 -7.28 7.06 2.05
CA ILE A 156 -6.06 6.27 2.15
C ILE A 156 -5.37 6.57 3.48
N ILE A 157 -4.82 5.55 4.15
CA ILE A 157 -4.02 5.71 5.37
C ILE A 157 -2.56 6.00 5.00
N LEU A 158 -1.94 7.00 5.64
CA LEU A 158 -0.50 7.22 5.53
C LEU A 158 0.22 6.59 6.74
N GLU A 159 1.13 5.66 6.46
CA GLU A 159 2.13 5.19 7.41
C GLU A 159 3.37 6.09 7.30
N VAL A 160 3.96 6.48 8.44
CA VAL A 160 5.08 7.42 8.49
C VAL A 160 6.19 6.84 9.33
N GLU A 161 7.39 6.75 8.77
CA GLU A 161 8.58 6.42 9.52
C GLU A 161 9.26 7.69 10.06
N ALA A 162 9.21 7.82 11.39
CA ALA A 162 9.89 8.89 12.11
C ALA A 162 11.14 8.32 12.81
N GLY A 163 12.28 8.41 12.12
CA GLY A 163 13.61 8.12 12.67
C GLY A 163 14.48 9.36 12.65
N VAL A 164 15.48 9.40 13.53
CA VAL A 164 16.62 10.31 13.41
C VAL A 164 17.87 9.45 13.26
N VAL A 165 18.61 9.64 12.16
CA VAL A 165 20.02 9.25 12.15
C VAL A 165 20.73 10.26 13.05
N GLY A 166 20.98 9.85 14.30
CA GLY A 166 21.71 10.63 15.30
C GLY A 166 23.21 10.68 15.05
#